data_AF-A0A836EMU5-F1
#
_entry.id   AF-A0A836EMU5-F1
#
_cell.length_a   1.000
_cell.length_b   1.000
_cell.length_c   1.000
_cell.angle_alpha   90.00
_cell.angle_beta   90.00
_cell.angle_gamma   90.00
#
_symmetry.space_group_name_H-M   'P 1'
#
loop_
_entity.id
_entity.type
_entity.pdbx_description
1 polymer ?
#
loop_
_entity_poly.entity_id
_entity_poly.type
_entity_poly.pdbx_seq_one_letter_code
_entity_poly.pdbx_strand_id
1 'polypeptide(L)'
;LESATRSLKISAPQRVVIESWANEISASCLTDLKLQSVHGAIRLDAKSVYIKGLKTAIPVQGHSSREQQQQQQQHSGRSSSAHQSQKETTIYQLCVCASGKLFLARPDGSCQADKSIC
;
A
#
# COMPACT_ATOMS: atom_id res chain seq x y z
N LEU A 1 -0.49 10.86 -33.41
CA LEU A 1 -0.75 12.27 -33.06
C LEU A 1 -0.12 12.52 -31.69
N GLU A 2 1.02 13.20 -31.63
CA GLU A 2 1.71 13.55 -30.37
C GLU A 2 0.95 14.73 -29.72
N SER A 3 0.76 14.72 -28.41
CA SER A 3 -0.02 15.77 -27.70
C SER A 3 0.60 17.16 -27.91
N ALA A 4 -0.22 18.15 -28.29
CA ALA A 4 0.22 19.52 -28.59
C ALA A 4 0.79 20.28 -27.38
N THR A 5 0.52 19.81 -26.15
CA THR A 5 1.02 20.44 -24.92
C THR A 5 1.95 19.50 -24.19
N ARG A 6 3.25 19.84 -24.19
CA ARG A 6 4.30 19.07 -23.50
C ARG A 6 4.38 19.36 -22.00
N SER A 7 3.96 20.55 -21.55
CA SER A 7 4.00 20.96 -20.15
C SER A 7 3.04 22.12 -19.86
N LEU A 8 2.47 22.12 -18.65
CA LEU A 8 1.68 23.21 -18.07
C LEU A 8 2.24 23.51 -16.67
N LYS A 9 2.59 24.77 -16.41
CA LYS A 9 3.12 25.23 -15.10
C LYS A 9 2.25 26.36 -14.56
N ILE A 10 1.70 26.16 -13.38
CA ILE A 10 0.90 27.17 -12.66
C ILE A 10 1.68 27.55 -11.39
N SER A 11 1.91 28.84 -11.18
CA SER A 11 2.67 29.37 -10.04
C SER A 11 2.00 30.64 -9.54
N ALA A 12 1.88 30.78 -8.23
CA ALA A 12 1.33 31.98 -7.58
C ALA A 12 2.12 32.28 -6.30
N PRO A 13 2.26 33.56 -5.90
CA PRO A 13 3.06 33.95 -4.73
C PRO A 13 2.48 33.49 -3.40
N GLN A 14 1.16 33.24 -3.33
CA GLN A 14 0.50 32.84 -2.09
C GLN A 14 -0.27 31.52 -2.23
N ARG A 15 -1.17 31.42 -3.23
CA ARG A 15 -2.07 30.28 -3.35
C ARG A 15 -2.53 30.08 -4.79
N VAL A 16 -2.69 28.82 -5.17
CA VAL A 16 -3.46 28.39 -6.35
C VAL A 16 -4.67 27.61 -5.84
N VAL A 17 -5.86 27.95 -6.33
CA VAL A 17 -7.11 27.21 -6.06
C VAL A 17 -7.62 26.67 -7.38
N ILE A 18 -7.94 25.38 -7.41
CA ILE A 18 -8.58 24.72 -8.55
C ILE A 18 -9.92 24.21 -8.01
N GLU A 19 -11.02 24.77 -8.52
CA GLU A 19 -12.38 24.42 -8.11
C GLU A 19 -13.23 24.13 -9.35
N SER A 20 -14.26 23.30 -9.18
CA SER A 20 -15.21 22.95 -10.24
C SER A 20 -16.62 23.18 -9.73
N TRP A 21 -17.38 23.96 -10.49
CA TRP A 21 -18.79 24.26 -10.22
C TRP A 21 -19.71 23.17 -10.77
N ALA A 22 -19.19 22.37 -11.71
CA ALA A 22 -19.94 21.43 -12.54
C ALA A 22 -19.67 19.96 -12.14
N ASN A 23 -19.56 19.70 -10.83
CA ASN A 23 -19.47 18.39 -10.16
C ASN A 23 -18.06 17.89 -9.82
N GLU A 24 -17.16 17.72 -10.79
CA GLU A 24 -15.91 16.96 -10.58
C GLU A 24 -14.67 17.69 -11.11
N ILE A 25 -13.53 17.44 -10.46
CA ILE A 25 -12.19 17.67 -11.01
C ILE A 25 -11.54 16.31 -11.16
N SER A 26 -11.19 15.92 -12.38
CA SER A 26 -10.48 14.68 -12.67
C SER A 26 -9.08 14.98 -13.21
N ALA A 27 -8.11 14.19 -12.75
CA ALA A 27 -6.72 14.24 -13.22
C ALA A 27 -6.30 12.83 -13.64
N SER A 28 -5.78 12.71 -14.86
CA SER A 28 -5.31 11.44 -15.42
C SER A 28 -3.90 11.60 -15.97
N CYS A 29 -3.03 10.63 -15.70
CA CYS A 29 -1.64 10.62 -16.17
C CYS A 29 -1.37 9.31 -16.92
N LEU A 30 -0.49 9.35 -17.93
CA LEU A 30 -0.06 8.15 -18.64
C LEU A 30 0.87 7.28 -17.79
N THR A 31 1.71 7.92 -16.96
CA THR A 31 2.67 7.25 -16.08
C THR A 31 2.32 7.54 -14.62
N ASP A 32 2.87 8.60 -14.05
CA ASP A 32 2.79 8.90 -12.62
C ASP A 32 2.11 10.24 -12.35
N LEU A 33 1.27 10.27 -11.30
CA LEU A 33 0.76 11.49 -10.71
C LEU A 33 1.54 11.77 -9.41
N LYS A 34 2.40 12.81 -9.41
CA LYS A 34 3.22 13.18 -8.25
C LYS A 34 2.64 14.38 -7.51
N LEU A 35 2.28 14.18 -6.24
CA LEU A 35 1.95 15.26 -5.30
C LEU A 35 3.13 15.45 -4.34
N GLN A 36 3.68 16.67 -4.26
CA GLN A 36 4.81 16.98 -3.38
C GLN A 36 4.59 18.32 -2.67
N SER A 37 4.80 18.33 -1.36
CA SER A 37 4.89 19.56 -0.55
C SER A 37 6.29 19.65 0.06
N VAL A 38 6.91 20.82 0.03
CA VAL A 38 8.29 21.02 0.54
C VAL A 38 8.29 21.35 2.03
N HIS A 39 7.39 22.23 2.47
CA HIS A 39 7.31 22.71 3.86
C HIS A 39 5.95 22.45 4.52
N GLY A 40 4.93 22.10 3.73
CA GLY A 40 3.57 21.92 4.22
C GLY A 40 3.15 20.45 4.25
N ALA A 41 1.84 20.22 4.16
CA ALA A 41 1.25 18.88 4.08
C ALA A 41 0.42 18.73 2.81
N ILE A 42 0.26 17.49 2.35
CA ILE A 42 -0.77 17.11 1.38
C ILE A 42 -1.95 16.60 2.21
N ARG A 43 -3.10 17.24 2.10
CA ARG A 43 -4.31 16.90 2.86
C ARG A 43 -5.37 16.38 1.91
N LEU A 44 -5.89 15.19 2.21
CA LEU A 44 -7.05 14.60 1.54
C LEU A 44 -8.22 14.66 2.52
N ASP A 45 -9.08 15.67 2.36
CA ASP A 45 -10.24 15.87 3.22
C ASP A 45 -11.50 15.36 2.50
N ALA A 46 -11.95 14.16 2.86
CA ALA A 46 -13.10 13.50 2.25
C ALA A 46 -13.69 12.45 3.20
N LYS A 47 -14.98 12.13 3.01
CA LYS A 47 -15.64 11.03 3.73
C LYS A 47 -14.98 9.67 3.45
N SER A 48 -14.45 9.46 2.25
CA SER A 48 -13.81 8.21 1.86
C SER A 48 -12.76 8.48 0.78
N VAL A 49 -11.59 7.86 0.92
CA VAL A 49 -10.51 7.92 -0.06
C VAL A 49 -10.33 6.51 -0.64
N TYR A 50 -10.38 6.39 -1.96
CA TYR A 50 -10.29 5.10 -2.63
C TYR A 50 -8.98 4.96 -3.40
N ILE A 51 -8.21 3.93 -3.08
CA ILE A 51 -6.95 3.61 -3.74
C ILE A 51 -7.10 2.20 -4.34
N LYS A 52 -7.26 2.14 -5.66
CA LYS A 52 -7.41 0.88 -6.40
C LYS A 52 -6.09 0.11 -6.47
N GLY A 53 -6.17 -1.21 -6.52
CA GLY A 53 -5.01 -2.06 -6.76
C GLY A 53 -4.07 -2.22 -5.56
N LEU A 54 -4.48 -1.74 -4.38
CA LEU A 54 -3.86 -2.16 -3.13
C LEU A 54 -4.10 -3.67 -2.97
N LYS A 55 -3.03 -4.45 -3.08
CA LYS A 55 -3.10 -5.89 -2.84
C LYS A 55 -3.44 -6.11 -1.36
N THR A 56 -4.43 -6.95 -1.09
CA THR A 56 -4.82 -7.33 0.27
C THR A 56 -4.26 -8.72 0.58
N ALA A 57 -3.67 -8.88 1.76
CA ALA A 57 -3.19 -10.19 2.19
C ALA A 57 -4.40 -11.01 2.65
N ILE A 58 -4.49 -12.26 2.22
CA ILE A 58 -5.44 -13.21 2.81
C ILE A 58 -4.80 -13.60 4.15
N PRO A 59 -5.44 -13.33 5.31
CA PRO A 59 -4.87 -13.74 6.59
C PRO A 59 -4.80 -15.26 6.62
N VAL A 60 -3.58 -15.80 6.57
CA VAL A 60 -3.36 -17.24 6.76
C VAL A 60 -3.65 -17.50 8.23
N GLN A 61 -4.82 -18.07 8.52
CA GLN A 61 -5.16 -18.52 9.86
C GLN A 61 -4.18 -19.64 10.21
N GLY A 62 -3.14 -19.29 10.99
CA GLY A 62 -2.17 -20.25 11.48
C GLY A 62 -2.89 -21.27 12.35
N HIS A 63 -3.01 -22.50 11.86
CA HIS A 63 -3.39 -23.63 12.68
C HIS A 63 -2.36 -23.77 13.80
N SER A 64 -2.75 -23.42 15.02
CA SER A 64 -2.02 -23.72 16.23
C SER A 64 -2.03 -25.24 16.43
N SER A 65 -1.01 -25.92 15.89
CA SER A 65 -0.74 -27.33 16.15
C SER A 65 -0.39 -27.47 17.62
N ARG A 66 -1.33 -28.01 18.38
CA ARG A 66 -1.12 -28.46 19.75
C ARG A 66 0.06 -29.43 19.78
N GLU A 67 1.09 -29.06 20.53
CA GLU A 67 2.07 -29.99 21.08
C GLU A 67 1.32 -31.05 21.91
N GLN A 68 1.16 -32.25 21.37
CA GLN A 68 0.77 -33.41 22.16
C GLN A 68 1.28 -34.71 21.51
N GLN A 69 2.18 -35.38 22.24
CA GLN A 69 2.47 -36.83 22.23
C GLN A 69 3.15 -37.40 20.97
N GLN A 70 4.00 -38.42 20.98
CA GLN A 70 4.86 -39.12 21.95
C GLN A 70 5.67 -40.09 21.05
N GLN A 71 6.98 -40.21 21.28
CA GLN A 71 7.88 -41.34 20.98
C GLN A 71 7.59 -42.33 19.81
N GLN A 72 8.58 -42.38 18.90
CA GLN A 72 9.17 -43.55 18.22
C GLN A 72 8.60 -44.14 16.90
N GLN A 73 9.52 -44.16 15.92
CA GLN A 73 9.81 -45.16 14.86
C GLN A 73 9.24 -45.02 13.43
N GLN A 74 10.17 -44.60 12.55
CA GLN A 74 10.49 -45.04 11.17
C GLN A 74 9.37 -45.55 10.25
N HIS A 75 9.10 -44.80 9.16
CA HIS A 75 9.10 -45.35 7.79
C HIS A 75 9.23 -44.29 6.70
N SER A 76 9.92 -44.69 5.63
CA SER A 76 10.28 -43.95 4.42
C SER A 76 9.08 -43.51 3.59
N GLY A 77 9.03 -42.23 3.21
CA GLY A 77 8.04 -41.71 2.28
C GLY A 77 8.57 -40.46 1.59
N ARG A 78 8.95 -40.59 0.31
CA ARG A 78 9.29 -39.49 -0.59
C ARG A 78 8.15 -38.46 -0.57
N SER A 79 8.38 -37.32 0.05
CA SER A 79 7.53 -36.15 -0.11
C SER A 79 8.33 -35.16 -0.94
N SER A 80 7.99 -35.11 -2.22
CA SER A 80 8.44 -34.10 -3.16
C SER A 80 8.44 -32.75 -2.47
N SER A 81 9.61 -32.15 -2.31
CA SER A 81 9.78 -30.74 -2.07
C SER A 81 9.06 -30.02 -3.20
N ALA A 82 7.78 -29.75 -3.00
CA ALA A 82 7.01 -28.81 -3.79
C ALA A 82 7.61 -27.44 -3.46
N HIS A 83 8.75 -27.17 -4.09
CA HIS A 83 9.22 -25.85 -4.40
C HIS A 83 8.20 -25.28 -5.39
N GLN A 84 6.98 -25.05 -4.92
CA GLN A 84 6.11 -24.08 -5.55
C GLN A 84 6.85 -22.78 -5.31
N SER A 85 7.46 -22.29 -6.38
CA SER A 85 7.66 -20.87 -6.63
C SER A 85 6.31 -20.17 -6.46
N GLN A 86 5.89 -20.03 -5.21
CA GLN A 86 4.92 -19.04 -4.76
C GLN A 86 5.58 -17.75 -5.16
N LYS A 87 5.20 -17.26 -6.35
CA LYS A 87 5.56 -15.96 -6.87
C LYS A 87 5.20 -15.01 -5.74
N GLU A 88 6.19 -14.62 -4.95
CA GLU A 88 6.03 -13.95 -3.68
C GLU A 88 5.44 -12.59 -4.01
N THR A 89 4.11 -12.52 -4.09
CA THR A 89 3.43 -11.25 -4.18
C THR A 89 3.68 -10.64 -2.82
N THR A 90 4.63 -9.72 -2.77
CA THR A 90 4.94 -8.91 -1.59
C THR A 90 3.74 -8.00 -1.36
N ILE A 91 2.74 -8.55 -0.70
CA ILE A 91 1.57 -7.83 -0.24
C ILE A 91 1.98 -7.12 1.04
N TYR A 92 1.67 -5.84 1.15
CA TYR A 92 1.98 -5.04 2.33
C TYR A 92 0.69 -4.45 2.89
N GLN A 93 0.64 -4.29 4.21
CA GLN A 93 -0.42 -3.50 4.84
C GLN A 93 -0.08 -2.01 4.64
N LEU A 94 -1.07 -1.20 4.28
CA LEU A 94 -0.94 0.26 4.28
C LEU A 94 -1.38 0.79 5.64
N CYS A 95 -0.43 1.37 6.37
CA CYS A 95 -0.59 1.87 7.72
C CYS A 95 -0.58 3.39 7.76
N VAL A 96 -1.28 3.98 8.74
CA VAL A 96 -1.36 5.44 8.94
C VAL A 96 -0.92 5.79 10.36
N CYS A 97 0.10 6.64 10.51
CA CYS A 97 0.49 7.22 11.79
C CYS A 97 -0.57 8.21 12.31
N ALA A 98 -0.58 8.51 13.61
CA ALA A 98 -1.35 9.65 14.14
C ALA A 98 -0.96 11.01 13.49
N SER A 99 0.28 11.11 12.97
CA SER A 99 0.77 12.27 12.20
C SER A 99 0.22 12.35 10.77
N GLY A 100 -0.47 11.30 10.28
CA GLY A 100 -0.96 11.21 8.91
C GLY A 100 0.05 10.68 7.89
N LYS A 101 1.29 10.34 8.30
CA LYS A 101 2.24 9.65 7.43
C LYS A 101 1.72 8.24 7.09
N LEU A 102 1.85 7.87 5.82
CA LEU A 102 1.55 6.53 5.33
C LEU A 102 2.83 5.70 5.27
N PHE A 103 2.79 4.45 5.72
CA PHE A 103 3.90 3.52 5.58
C PHE A 103 3.41 2.11 5.23
N LEU A 104 4.31 1.32 4.64
CA LEU A 104 4.05 -0.08 4.32
C LEU A 104 4.57 -0.96 5.45
N ALA A 105 3.71 -1.82 5.99
CA ALA A 105 4.07 -2.82 6.99
C ALA A 105 4.00 -4.24 6.40
N ARG A 106 4.66 -5.20 7.05
CA ARG A 106 4.63 -6.61 6.67
C ARG A 106 3.17 -7.11 6.56
N PRO A 107 2.87 -8.03 5.63
CA PRO A 107 1.52 -8.56 5.47
C PRO A 107 1.03 -9.30 6.73
N ASP A 108 1.95 -9.95 7.43
CA ASP A 108 1.74 -10.66 8.68
C ASP A 108 1.96 -9.74 9.90
N GLY A 109 1.00 -9.72 10.81
CA GLY A 109 1.09 -8.98 12.09
C GLY A 109 0.26 -7.70 12.15
N SER A 110 0.38 -7.00 13.28
CA SER A 110 -0.30 -5.72 13.53
C SER A 110 0.48 -4.56 12.93
N CYS A 111 -0.25 -3.59 12.40
CA CYS A 111 0.26 -2.30 11.95
C CYS A 111 0.95 -1.54 13.10
N GLN A 112 2.29 -1.65 13.20
CA GLN A 112 3.09 -0.96 14.21
C GLN A 112 4.26 -0.23 13.56
N ALA A 113 4.50 0.99 14.04
CA ALA A 113 5.62 1.82 13.65
C ALA A 113 6.37 2.26 14.91
N ASP A 114 7.69 2.32 14.79
CA ASP A 114 8.56 2.90 15.80
C ASP A 114 8.77 4.41 15.53
N LYS A 115 9.55 5.04 16.43
CA LYS A 115 9.91 6.48 16.39
C LYS A 115 10.60 6.94 15.10
N SER A 116 11.13 6.02 14.30
CA SER A 116 11.78 6.34 13.03
C SER A 116 10.78 6.43 11.86
N ILE A 117 9.63 5.76 11.98
CA ILE A 117 8.56 5.74 10.98
C ILE A 117 7.45 6.73 11.34
N CYS A 118 6.99 6.67 12.60
CA CYS A 118 6.06 7.60 13.24
C CYS A 118 6.75 8.24 14.45
#